data_AF-W4Q5W5-F1
#
_entry.id   AF-W4Q5W5-F1
#
_cell.length_a   1.000
_cell.length_b   1.000
_cell.length_c   1.000
_cell.angle_alpha   90.00
_cell.angle_beta   90.00
_cell.angle_gamma   90.00
#
_symmetry.space_group_name_H-M   'P 1'
#
loop_
_entity.id
_entity.type
_entity.pdbx_description
1 polymer ?
#
loop_
_entity_poly.entity_id
_entity_poly.type
_entity_poly.pdbx_seq_one_letter_code
_entity_poly.pdbx_strand_id
1 'polypeptide(L)'
;MKKQKLILIGNGMAGINCIEEILKNDPNRFEITVFGSEPHYNYNRIMLSTVLQGDTNVEDITLHDKTWYEENKIDLFTGETVLKVDTEEKVILTDQNKTMSYDKLIIATGSVPFVLPIPGADKEGVVSFRTIEDCQKIVNLSNHYKKAVVIGGGLLGLEAARGLLNLGMEVDVVHLAEHVMERQLDKTAATLLQSELENQGMNFLLEKVTDEIIGETRVEGLRFKDGSEIQADAVIMLSG
;
A
#
# COMPACT_ATOMS: atom_id res chain seq x y z
N MET A 1 8.86 22.53 33.60
CA MET A 1 9.60 21.25 33.44
C MET A 1 10.06 21.17 31.99
N LYS A 2 11.25 20.61 31.71
CA LYS A 2 11.72 20.42 30.33
C LYS A 2 10.84 19.37 29.65
N LYS A 3 10.42 19.62 28.41
CA LYS A 3 9.66 18.66 27.61
C LYS A 3 10.52 17.41 27.36
N GLN A 4 9.90 16.23 27.36
CA GLN A 4 10.59 14.99 26.99
C GLN A 4 10.63 14.85 25.47
N LYS A 5 11.71 14.30 24.91
CA LYS A 5 11.81 14.03 23.47
C LYS A 5 11.04 12.76 23.12
N LEU A 6 10.01 12.89 22.29
CA LEU A 6 9.23 11.78 21.74
C LEU A 6 9.52 11.64 20.25
N ILE A 7 10.05 10.49 19.85
CA ILE A 7 10.19 10.14 18.43
C ILE A 7 9.09 9.14 18.05
N LEU A 8 8.39 9.44 16.97
CA LEU A 8 7.48 8.52 16.27
C LEU A 8 8.14 8.03 14.98
N ILE A 9 8.30 6.71 14.85
CA ILE A 9 8.73 6.05 13.60
C ILE A 9 7.49 5.54 12.87
N GLY A 10 7.10 6.20 11.79
CA GLY A 10 5.93 5.85 10.97
C GLY A 10 4.88 6.95 10.97
N ASN A 11 4.84 7.72 9.87
CA ASN A 11 3.86 8.79 9.61
C ASN A 11 2.47 8.27 9.15
N GLY A 12 2.06 7.09 9.62
CA GLY A 12 0.77 6.47 9.28
C GLY A 12 -0.35 6.84 10.26
N MET A 13 -1.60 6.52 9.90
CA MET A 13 -2.79 6.86 10.71
C MET A 13 -2.69 6.41 12.18
N ALA A 14 -2.14 5.23 12.44
CA ALA A 14 -2.00 4.72 13.81
C ALA A 14 -1.04 5.57 14.65
N GLY A 15 0.11 5.96 14.07
CA GLY A 15 1.11 6.78 14.75
C GLY A 15 0.60 8.18 15.00
N ILE A 16 0.01 8.81 13.99
CA ILE A 16 -0.49 10.19 14.09
C ILE A 16 -1.70 10.30 15.02
N ASN A 17 -2.64 9.35 15.00
CA ASN A 17 -3.74 9.33 15.97
C ASN A 17 -3.21 9.21 17.42
N CYS A 18 -2.14 8.44 17.65
CA CYS A 18 -1.50 8.41 18.96
C CYS A 18 -0.93 9.80 19.36
N ILE A 19 -0.34 10.53 18.42
CA ILE A 19 0.13 11.90 18.66
C ILE A 19 -1.03 12.87 18.92
N GLU A 20 -2.13 12.78 18.17
CA GLU A 20 -3.35 13.58 18.42
C GLU A 20 -3.87 13.40 19.84
N GLU A 21 -4.00 12.16 20.30
CA GLU A 21 -4.46 11.89 21.66
C GLU A 21 -3.45 12.34 22.72
N ILE A 22 -2.14 12.24 22.46
CA ILE A 22 -1.11 12.81 23.34
C ILE A 22 -1.28 14.34 23.45
N LEU A 23 -1.44 15.04 22.33
CA LEU A 23 -1.58 16.49 22.29
C LEU A 23 -2.88 16.97 22.96
N LYS A 24 -3.97 16.23 22.78
CA LYS A 24 -5.26 16.51 23.41
C LYS A 24 -5.23 16.36 24.93
N ASN A 25 -4.50 15.37 25.44
CA ASN A 25 -4.43 15.10 26.88
C ASN A 25 -3.36 15.92 27.59
N ASP A 26 -2.19 16.13 26.97
CA ASP A 26 -1.09 16.91 27.55
C ASP A 26 -0.19 17.55 26.46
N PRO A 27 -0.59 18.71 25.89
CA PRO A 27 0.08 19.33 24.74
C PRO A 27 1.50 19.83 25.05
N ASN A 28 1.85 19.92 26.34
CA ASN A 28 3.14 20.47 26.77
C ASN A 28 4.10 19.41 27.31
N ARG A 29 3.76 18.13 27.24
CA ARG A 29 4.60 17.04 27.76
C ARG A 29 5.83 16.75 26.92
N PHE A 30 5.67 16.76 25.59
CA PHE A 30 6.67 16.26 24.66
C PHE A 30 7.12 17.30 23.62
N GLU A 31 8.40 17.23 23.26
CA GLU A 31 8.94 17.70 21.98
C GLU A 31 8.82 16.52 21.01
N ILE A 32 8.03 16.68 19.95
CA ILE A 32 7.61 15.57 19.10
C ILE A 32 8.33 15.65 17.75
N THR A 33 8.97 14.55 17.38
CA THR A 33 9.55 14.35 16.05
C THR A 33 8.93 13.13 15.39
N VAL A 34 8.52 13.26 14.14
CA VAL A 34 7.90 12.19 13.35
C VAL A 34 8.76 11.89 12.13
N PHE A 35 9.01 10.60 11.89
CA PHE A 35 9.67 10.11 10.67
C PHE A 35 8.72 9.30 9.81
N GLY A 36 8.73 9.55 8.50
CA GLY A 36 8.03 8.76 7.49
C GLY A 36 8.92 8.52 6.28
N SER A 37 8.97 7.27 5.80
CA SER A 37 9.73 6.89 4.61
C SER A 37 9.10 7.39 3.32
N GLU A 38 7.78 7.61 3.30
CA GLU A 38 7.07 8.17 2.14
C GLU A 38 7.25 9.70 2.09
N PRO A 39 7.44 10.31 0.91
CA PRO A 39 7.64 11.77 0.75
C PRO A 39 6.32 12.55 0.83
N HIS A 40 5.40 12.14 1.71
CA HIS A 40 4.05 12.68 1.82
C HIS A 40 3.68 12.98 3.27
N TYR A 41 2.76 13.93 3.46
CA TYR A 41 2.07 14.11 4.73
C TYR A 41 1.20 12.90 5.05
N ASN A 42 0.70 12.83 6.29
CA ASN A 42 -0.18 11.75 6.71
C ASN A 42 -1.50 11.76 5.92
N TYR A 43 -1.93 10.60 5.46
CA TYR A 43 -3.11 10.44 4.61
C TYR A 43 -3.90 9.18 4.97
N ASN A 44 -5.18 9.15 4.57
CA ASN A 44 -6.06 8.01 4.74
C ASN A 44 -5.76 6.96 3.67
N ARG A 45 -4.93 5.98 4.02
CA ARG A 45 -4.52 4.89 3.11
C ARG A 45 -5.70 4.04 2.61
N ILE A 46 -6.80 3.96 3.35
CA ILE A 46 -7.98 3.18 2.93
C ILE A 46 -8.58 3.76 1.65
N MET A 47 -8.47 5.08 1.46
CA MET A 47 -9.01 5.78 0.29
C MET A 47 -8.13 5.68 -0.96
N LEU A 48 -6.97 4.99 -0.92
CA LEU A 48 -6.12 4.85 -2.10
C LEU A 48 -6.82 4.11 -3.25
N SER A 49 -7.71 3.18 -2.96
CA SER A 49 -8.53 2.52 -4.00
C SER A 49 -9.45 3.50 -4.70
N THR A 50 -10.07 4.43 -3.96
CA THR A 50 -10.88 5.53 -4.51
C THR A 50 -10.05 6.48 -5.36
N VAL A 51 -8.81 6.78 -4.95
CA VAL A 51 -7.87 7.55 -5.77
C VAL A 51 -7.53 6.81 -7.07
N LEU A 52 -7.22 5.51 -7.00
CA LEU A 52 -6.92 4.70 -8.17
C LEU A 52 -8.12 4.61 -9.13
N GLN A 53 -9.35 4.59 -8.59
CA GLN A 53 -10.58 4.59 -9.35
C GLN A 53 -10.89 5.95 -10.02
N GLY A 54 -10.18 7.02 -9.65
CA GLY A 54 -10.36 8.37 -10.19
C GLY A 54 -11.47 9.18 -9.51
N ASP A 55 -12.01 8.69 -8.40
CA ASP A 55 -13.14 9.30 -7.68
C ASP A 55 -12.68 10.45 -6.74
N THR A 56 -11.40 10.48 -6.37
CA THR A 56 -10.81 11.49 -5.47
C THR A 56 -9.32 11.66 -5.75
N ASN A 57 -8.70 12.72 -5.21
CA ASN A 57 -7.26 12.98 -5.37
C ASN A 57 -6.48 12.77 -4.07
N VAL A 58 -5.15 12.79 -4.16
CA VAL A 58 -4.26 12.60 -3.01
C VAL A 58 -4.44 13.70 -1.96
N GLU A 59 -4.72 14.93 -2.40
CA GLU A 59 -4.95 16.08 -1.54
C GLU A 59 -6.20 15.87 -0.67
N ASP A 60 -7.26 15.29 -1.23
CA ASP A 60 -8.54 15.06 -0.54
C ASP A 60 -8.45 13.98 0.54
N ILE A 61 -7.49 13.06 0.41
CA ILE A 61 -7.26 11.98 1.37
C ILE A 61 -6.16 12.33 2.39
N THR A 62 -5.54 13.50 2.28
CA THR A 62 -4.56 13.99 3.25
C THR A 62 -5.27 14.36 4.56
N LEU A 63 -4.86 13.76 5.67
CA LEU A 63 -5.50 13.94 6.98
C LEU A 63 -4.98 15.18 7.70
N HIS A 64 -3.67 15.40 7.62
CA HIS A 64 -3.01 16.54 8.23
C HIS A 64 -2.05 17.14 7.21
N ASP A 65 -2.28 18.41 6.89
CA ASP A 65 -1.41 19.18 6.02
C ASP A 65 -0.22 19.76 6.80
N LYS A 66 0.62 20.51 6.11
CA LYS A 66 1.76 21.21 6.71
C LYS A 66 1.37 22.07 7.92
N THR A 67 0.26 22.79 7.82
CA THR A 67 -0.24 23.73 8.83
C THR A 67 -0.43 23.03 10.17
N TRP A 68 -1.03 21.84 10.17
CA TRP A 68 -1.27 21.08 11.38
C TRP A 68 0.02 20.73 12.13
N TYR A 69 1.08 20.32 11.43
CA TYR A 69 2.38 20.01 12.06
C TYR A 69 3.04 21.27 12.64
N GLU A 70 2.96 22.39 11.92
CA GLU A 70 3.52 23.68 12.37
C GLU A 70 2.80 24.21 13.63
N GLU A 71 1.46 24.19 13.63
CA GLU A 71 0.64 24.64 14.77
C GLU A 71 0.88 23.80 16.04
N ASN A 72 1.07 22.48 15.87
CA ASN A 72 1.36 21.56 16.97
C ASN A 72 2.85 21.46 17.32
N LYS A 73 3.72 22.20 16.63
CA LYS A 73 5.18 22.20 16.85
C LYS A 73 5.78 20.79 16.75
N ILE A 74 5.36 20.05 15.73
CA ILE A 74 5.86 18.71 15.40
C ILE A 74 6.90 18.85 14.30
N ASP A 75 8.11 18.34 14.56
CA ASP A 75 9.14 18.22 13.53
C ASP A 75 8.85 16.98 12.69
N LEU A 76 8.38 17.18 11.45
CA LEU A 76 8.10 16.08 10.51
C LEU A 76 9.24 15.92 9.50
N PHE A 77 9.78 14.70 9.41
CA PHE A 77 10.71 14.26 8.37
C PHE A 77 10.02 13.27 7.43
N THR A 78 9.65 13.74 6.24
CA THR A 78 9.12 12.89 5.14
C THR A 78 10.26 12.43 4.23
N GLY A 79 10.10 11.27 3.59
CA GLY A 79 11.15 10.69 2.75
C GLY A 79 12.43 10.31 3.51
N GLU A 80 12.36 10.11 4.83
CA GLU A 80 13.52 9.77 5.67
C GLU A 80 13.22 8.50 6.46
N THR A 81 14.00 7.45 6.20
CA THR A 81 13.80 6.12 6.78
C THR A 81 14.68 5.95 8.02
N VAL A 82 14.08 5.57 9.15
CA VAL A 82 14.85 5.14 10.31
C VAL A 82 15.37 3.72 10.08
N LEU A 83 16.69 3.56 9.99
CA LEU A 83 17.38 2.30 9.70
C LEU A 83 17.70 1.49 10.96
N LYS A 84 17.98 2.16 12.08
CA LYS A 84 18.38 1.51 13.33
C LYS A 84 17.81 2.25 14.53
N VAL A 85 17.39 1.47 15.52
CA VAL A 85 17.10 1.94 16.88
C VAL A 85 18.17 1.36 17.79
N ASP A 86 18.92 2.22 18.47
CA ASP A 86 19.81 1.85 19.55
C ASP A 86 19.09 2.12 20.88
N THR A 87 18.79 1.05 21.62
CA THR A 87 18.03 1.14 22.87
C THR A 87 18.91 1.37 24.09
N GLU A 88 20.21 1.08 24.00
CA GLU A 88 21.18 1.33 25.06
C GLU A 88 21.50 2.83 25.11
N GLU A 89 21.89 3.39 23.97
CA GLU A 89 22.21 4.82 23.82
C GLU A 89 20.94 5.69 23.64
N LYS A 90 19.77 5.08 23.45
CA LYS A 90 18.49 5.73 23.17
C LYS A 90 18.56 6.71 22.01
N VAL A 91 19.10 6.24 20.88
CA VAL A 91 19.19 7.00 19.64
C VAL A 91 18.59 6.23 18.48
N ILE A 92 18.15 6.97 17.46
CA ILE A 92 17.83 6.42 16.14
C ILE A 92 18.89 6.85 15.13
N LEU A 93 19.07 6.06 14.07
CA LEU A 93 19.88 6.39 12.89
C LEU A 93 19.01 6.33 11.64
N THR A 94 19.10 7.33 10.78
CA THR A 94 18.36 7.40 9.51
C THR A 94 19.23 7.11 8.28
N ASP A 95 18.58 6.85 7.16
CA ASP A 95 19.20 6.72 5.82
C ASP A 95 19.90 8.00 5.33
N GLN A 96 19.59 9.15 5.94
CA GLN A 96 20.29 10.42 5.72
C GLN A 96 21.44 10.66 6.71
N ASN A 97 21.92 9.60 7.38
CA ASN A 97 22.97 9.66 8.42
C ASN A 97 22.63 10.56 9.62
N LYS A 98 21.35 10.84 9.86
CA LYS A 98 20.92 11.62 11.03
C LYS A 98 20.88 10.72 12.25
N THR A 99 21.47 11.19 13.35
CA THR A 99 21.37 10.53 14.66
C THR A 99 20.56 11.41 15.61
N MET A 100 19.48 10.88 16.18
CA MET A 100 18.62 11.62 17.13
C MET A 100 18.38 10.84 18.41
N SER A 101 18.57 11.50 19.54
CA SER A 101 18.25 10.96 20.88
C SER A 101 16.77 11.11 21.21
N TYR A 102 16.23 10.15 21.95
CA TYR A 102 14.85 10.15 22.43
C TYR A 102 14.74 9.80 23.91
N ASP A 103 13.72 10.34 24.58
CA ASP A 103 13.29 9.89 25.91
C ASP A 103 12.22 8.80 25.80
N LYS A 104 11.36 8.92 24.79
CA LYS A 104 10.28 7.99 24.43
C LYS A 104 10.30 7.74 22.92
N LEU A 105 10.01 6.50 22.54
CA LEU A 105 9.95 6.06 21.16
C LEU A 105 8.63 5.32 20.92
N ILE A 106 7.95 5.67 19.83
CA ILE A 106 6.78 4.93 19.31
C ILE A 106 7.16 4.37 17.95
N ILE A 107 6.94 3.06 17.76
CA ILE A 107 7.13 2.39 16.48
C ILE A 107 5.76 2.08 15.89
N ALA A 108 5.44 2.75 14.79
CA ALA A 108 4.17 2.68 14.07
C ALA A 108 4.40 2.49 12.55
N THR A 109 5.37 1.65 12.17
CA THR A 109 5.82 1.44 10.79
C THR A 109 4.82 0.69 9.90
N GLY A 110 3.73 0.16 10.48
CA GLY A 110 2.73 -0.60 9.74
C GLY A 110 3.29 -1.89 9.14
N SER A 111 2.79 -2.24 7.96
CA SER A 111 3.13 -3.47 7.22
C SER A 111 3.50 -3.17 5.77
N VAL A 112 4.33 -4.03 5.21
CA VAL A 112 4.71 -4.06 3.79
C VAL A 112 3.87 -5.08 3.02
N PRO A 113 3.65 -4.90 1.71
CA PRO A 113 2.96 -5.88 0.88
C PRO A 113 3.72 -7.21 0.86
N PHE A 114 2.97 -8.31 0.86
CA PHE A 114 3.55 -9.62 0.57
C PHE A 114 3.69 -9.78 -0.94
N VAL A 115 4.92 -10.01 -1.40
CA VAL A 115 5.23 -10.29 -2.80
C VAL A 115 5.49 -11.79 -2.93
N LEU A 116 4.79 -12.45 -3.86
CA LEU A 116 4.96 -13.89 -4.07
C LEU A 116 6.42 -14.21 -4.43
N PRO A 117 7.04 -15.21 -3.77
CA PRO A 117 8.42 -15.60 -4.03
C PRO A 117 8.49 -16.52 -5.27
N ILE A 118 8.08 -16.02 -6.43
CA ILE A 118 8.05 -16.73 -7.71
C ILE A 118 9.03 -16.09 -8.71
N PRO A 119 9.55 -16.85 -9.69
CA PRO A 119 10.37 -16.29 -10.75
C PRO A 119 9.66 -15.14 -11.48
N GLY A 120 10.38 -14.05 -11.71
CA GLY A 120 9.89 -12.87 -12.41
C GLY A 120 9.09 -11.87 -11.56
N ALA A 121 8.97 -12.08 -10.24
CA ALA A 121 8.30 -11.15 -9.33
C ALA A 121 8.93 -9.74 -9.25
N ASP A 122 10.16 -9.59 -9.75
CA ASP A 122 10.95 -8.35 -9.80
C ASP A 122 10.99 -7.69 -11.19
N LYS A 123 10.26 -8.24 -12.18
CA LYS A 123 10.21 -7.69 -13.54
C LYS A 123 9.56 -6.32 -13.59
N GLU A 124 9.94 -5.54 -14.60
CA GLU A 124 9.27 -4.28 -14.89
C GLU A 124 7.78 -4.54 -15.23
N GLY A 125 6.89 -3.73 -14.64
CA GLY A 125 5.44 -3.91 -14.75
C GLY A 125 4.80 -4.78 -13.67
N VAL A 126 5.60 -5.37 -12.78
CA VAL A 126 5.11 -5.98 -11.54
C VAL A 126 5.11 -4.91 -10.44
N VAL A 127 3.95 -4.64 -9.85
CA VAL A 127 3.80 -3.59 -8.84
C VAL A 127 2.93 -4.07 -7.68
N SER A 128 3.22 -3.59 -6.47
CA SER A 128 2.29 -3.70 -5.34
C SER A 128 1.28 -2.56 -5.37
N PHE A 129 0.26 -2.64 -4.50
CA PHE A 129 -0.68 -1.54 -4.28
C PHE A 129 -0.82 -1.23 -2.80
N ARG A 130 -0.04 -0.24 -2.32
CA ARG A 130 0.05 0.08 -0.89
C ARG A 130 0.30 1.55 -0.58
N THR A 131 1.02 2.27 -1.43
CA THR A 131 1.44 3.67 -1.25
C THR A 131 0.87 4.57 -2.34
N ILE A 132 0.99 5.88 -2.19
CA ILE A 132 0.65 6.83 -3.27
C ILE A 132 1.53 6.59 -4.50
N GLU A 133 2.82 6.27 -4.28
CA GLU A 133 3.75 5.96 -5.36
C GLU A 133 3.31 4.71 -6.15
N ASP A 134 2.80 3.69 -5.46
CA ASP A 134 2.23 2.51 -6.10
C ASP A 134 1.03 2.88 -6.97
N CYS A 135 0.09 3.71 -6.47
CA CYS A 135 -1.02 4.22 -7.28
C CYS A 135 -0.52 4.90 -8.56
N GLN A 136 0.47 5.78 -8.44
CA GLN A 136 1.03 6.49 -9.58
C GLN A 136 1.69 5.56 -10.59
N LYS A 137 2.39 4.51 -10.13
CA LYS A 137 2.95 3.47 -11.00
C LYS A 137 1.84 2.74 -11.78
N ILE A 138 0.74 2.39 -11.11
CA ILE A 138 -0.39 1.72 -11.75
C ILE A 138 -1.05 2.62 -12.81
N VAL A 139 -1.32 3.88 -12.49
CA VAL A 139 -1.85 4.87 -13.45
C VAL A 139 -0.91 5.07 -14.64
N ASN A 140 0.41 5.09 -14.39
CA ASN A 140 1.39 5.20 -15.47
C ASN A 140 1.38 3.97 -16.39
N LEU A 141 1.21 2.76 -15.82
CA LEU A 141 1.09 1.53 -16.60
C LEU A 141 -0.18 1.56 -17.47
N SER A 142 -1.32 1.97 -16.93
CA SER A 142 -2.59 2.02 -17.67
C SER A 142 -2.59 2.99 -18.85
N ASN A 143 -1.74 4.03 -18.80
CA ASN A 143 -1.57 4.96 -19.91
C ASN A 143 -0.84 4.36 -21.13
N HIS A 144 -0.02 3.32 -20.91
CA HIS A 144 0.83 2.73 -21.95
C HIS A 144 0.39 1.33 -22.38
N TYR A 145 -0.34 0.64 -21.51
CA TYR A 145 -0.67 -0.77 -21.65
C TYR A 145 -2.16 -1.03 -21.50
N LYS A 146 -2.61 -2.24 -21.86
CA LYS A 146 -4.04 -2.56 -21.91
C LYS A 146 -4.45 -3.77 -21.10
N LYS A 147 -3.55 -4.72 -20.81
CA LYS A 147 -3.89 -5.93 -20.06
C LYS A 147 -3.22 -5.94 -18.69
N ALA A 148 -4.02 -6.04 -17.64
CA ALA A 148 -3.51 -6.17 -16.28
C ALA A 148 -4.01 -7.48 -15.65
N VAL A 149 -3.12 -8.11 -14.89
CA VAL A 149 -3.51 -9.19 -13.99
C VAL A 149 -3.40 -8.73 -12.56
N VAL A 150 -4.46 -8.94 -11.77
CA VAL A 150 -4.42 -8.76 -10.33
C VAL A 150 -4.29 -10.13 -9.67
N ILE A 151 -3.19 -10.35 -8.95
CA ILE A 151 -2.99 -11.57 -8.17
C ILE A 151 -3.56 -11.35 -6.76
N GLY A 152 -4.70 -11.96 -6.49
CA GLY A 152 -5.42 -11.92 -5.22
C GLY A 152 -6.88 -11.47 -5.39
N GLY A 153 -7.82 -12.36 -5.10
CA GLY A 153 -9.27 -12.12 -5.13
C GLY A 153 -9.86 -11.60 -3.81
N GLY A 154 -9.05 -10.98 -2.95
CA GLY A 154 -9.49 -10.34 -1.70
C GLY A 154 -9.99 -8.91 -1.92
N LEU A 155 -10.49 -8.26 -0.87
CA LEU A 155 -11.09 -6.90 -0.94
C LEU A 155 -10.23 -5.90 -1.73
N LEU A 156 -8.96 -5.71 -1.35
CA LEU A 156 -8.07 -4.77 -2.02
C LEU A 156 -7.76 -5.18 -3.47
N GLY A 157 -7.70 -6.48 -3.74
CA GLY A 157 -7.52 -7.02 -5.09
C GLY A 157 -8.66 -6.62 -6.01
N LEU A 158 -9.90 -6.81 -5.55
CA LEU A 158 -11.10 -6.45 -6.29
C LEU A 158 -11.23 -4.93 -6.46
N GLU A 159 -10.88 -4.14 -5.45
CA GLU A 159 -10.86 -2.68 -5.54
C GLU A 159 -9.80 -2.16 -6.53
N ALA A 160 -8.61 -2.77 -6.55
CA ALA A 160 -7.56 -2.44 -7.51
C ALA A 160 -7.96 -2.84 -8.93
N ALA A 161 -8.56 -4.02 -9.10
CA ALA A 161 -9.11 -4.47 -10.37
C ALA A 161 -10.17 -3.50 -10.90
N ARG A 162 -11.04 -2.98 -10.02
CA ARG A 162 -12.03 -1.95 -10.38
C ARG A 162 -11.36 -0.66 -10.84
N GLY A 163 -10.32 -0.20 -10.14
CA GLY A 163 -9.55 0.96 -10.54
C GLY A 163 -8.91 0.82 -11.93
N LEU A 164 -8.31 -0.34 -12.20
CA LEU A 164 -7.73 -0.66 -13.50
C LEU A 164 -8.77 -0.68 -14.64
N LEU A 165 -9.97 -1.21 -14.39
CA LEU A 165 -11.08 -1.15 -15.35
C LEU A 165 -11.48 0.30 -15.65
N ASN A 166 -11.60 1.16 -14.63
CA ASN A 166 -11.91 2.58 -14.81
C ASN A 166 -10.83 3.31 -15.62
N LEU A 167 -9.57 2.88 -15.48
CA LEU A 167 -8.44 3.36 -16.27
C LEU A 167 -8.39 2.79 -17.70
N GLY A 168 -9.37 1.96 -18.09
CA GLY A 168 -9.55 1.44 -19.44
C GLY A 168 -8.66 0.24 -19.77
N MET A 169 -8.25 -0.53 -18.77
CA MET A 169 -7.54 -1.80 -18.95
C MET A 169 -8.53 -2.98 -18.98
N GLU A 170 -8.15 -4.04 -19.68
CA GLU A 170 -8.69 -5.39 -19.53
C GLU A 170 -8.06 -6.02 -18.28
N VAL A 171 -8.88 -6.60 -17.38
CA VAL A 171 -8.41 -7.05 -16.07
C VAL A 171 -8.81 -8.49 -15.80
N ASP A 172 -7.80 -9.34 -15.59
CA ASP A 172 -7.96 -10.70 -15.08
C ASP A 172 -7.59 -10.75 -13.60
N VAL A 173 -8.51 -11.21 -12.75
CA VAL A 173 -8.25 -11.47 -11.34
C VAL A 173 -7.89 -12.93 -11.16
N VAL A 174 -6.64 -13.20 -10.80
CA VAL A 174 -6.14 -14.53 -10.48
C VAL A 174 -6.26 -14.77 -8.99
N HIS A 175 -6.90 -15.87 -8.61
CA HIS A 175 -7.08 -16.22 -7.21
C HIS A 175 -6.90 -17.71 -6.97
N LEU A 176 -6.30 -18.05 -5.83
CA LEU A 176 -5.98 -19.44 -5.48
C LEU A 176 -7.20 -20.24 -4.99
N ALA A 177 -8.20 -19.55 -4.44
CA ALA A 177 -9.37 -20.19 -3.84
C ALA A 177 -10.49 -20.41 -4.86
N GLU A 178 -11.46 -21.24 -4.49
CA GLU A 178 -12.65 -21.55 -5.29
C GLU A 178 -13.57 -20.33 -5.48
N HIS A 179 -13.49 -19.33 -4.60
CA HIS A 179 -14.30 -18.12 -4.68
C HIS A 179 -13.57 -16.90 -4.15
N VAL A 180 -14.00 -15.71 -4.60
CA VAL A 180 -13.46 -14.42 -4.15
C VAL A 180 -13.82 -14.13 -2.69
N MET A 181 -12.99 -13.34 -2.01
CA MET A 181 -13.19 -12.93 -0.61
C MET A 181 -13.49 -14.12 0.33
N GLU A 182 -12.80 -15.24 0.15
CA GLU A 182 -13.07 -16.52 0.82
C GLU A 182 -12.97 -16.45 2.34
N ARG A 183 -12.27 -15.44 2.86
CA ARG A 183 -12.14 -15.17 4.30
C ARG A 183 -13.31 -14.37 4.87
N GLN A 184 -14.08 -13.68 4.02
CA GLN A 184 -15.16 -12.77 4.43
C GLN A 184 -16.55 -13.26 3.97
N LEU A 185 -16.63 -13.98 2.85
CA LEU A 185 -17.88 -14.39 2.23
C LEU A 185 -17.98 -15.91 2.12
N ASP A 186 -19.20 -16.41 2.28
CA ASP A 186 -19.52 -17.78 1.88
C ASP A 186 -19.63 -17.88 0.35
N LYS A 187 -19.71 -19.11 -0.15
CA LYS A 187 -19.75 -19.38 -1.59
C LYS A 187 -20.93 -18.69 -2.27
N THR A 188 -22.11 -18.65 -1.64
CA THR A 188 -23.30 -18.05 -2.22
C THR A 188 -23.14 -16.54 -2.40
N ALA A 189 -22.70 -15.83 -1.36
CA ALA A 189 -22.44 -14.40 -1.43
C ALA A 189 -21.29 -14.07 -2.40
N ALA A 190 -20.23 -14.88 -2.41
CA ALA A 190 -19.11 -14.70 -3.31
C ALA A 190 -19.49 -14.90 -4.78
N THR A 191 -20.35 -15.87 -5.10
CA THR A 191 -20.88 -16.04 -6.48
C THR A 191 -21.69 -14.83 -6.92
N LEU A 192 -22.56 -14.28 -6.06
CA LEU A 192 -23.33 -13.08 -6.40
C LEU A 192 -22.41 -11.88 -6.65
N LEU A 193 -21.40 -11.69 -5.80
CA LEU A 193 -20.41 -10.62 -5.98
C LEU A 193 -19.61 -10.82 -7.27
N GLN A 194 -19.11 -12.04 -7.51
CA GLN A 194 -18.35 -12.36 -8.72
C GLN A 194 -19.16 -12.06 -9.98
N SER A 195 -20.42 -12.52 -10.07
CA SER A 195 -21.27 -12.25 -11.23
C SER A 195 -21.50 -10.75 -11.46
N GLU A 196 -21.65 -9.97 -10.38
CA GLU A 196 -21.76 -8.52 -10.51
C GLU A 196 -20.46 -7.88 -11.03
N LEU A 197 -19.30 -8.32 -10.54
CA LEU A 197 -18.01 -7.81 -10.99
C LEU A 197 -17.67 -8.25 -12.43
N GLU A 198 -18.09 -9.45 -12.84
CA GLU A 198 -18.01 -9.92 -14.23
C GLU A 198 -18.88 -9.06 -15.16
N ASN A 199 -20.12 -8.73 -14.75
CA ASN A 199 -20.99 -7.83 -15.51
C ASN A 199 -20.37 -6.42 -15.66
N GLN A 200 -19.52 -6.03 -14.72
CA GLN A 200 -18.76 -4.77 -14.77
C GLN A 200 -17.48 -4.85 -15.62
N GLY A 201 -17.13 -6.03 -16.14
CA GLY A 201 -16.03 -6.25 -17.07
C GLY A 201 -14.78 -6.92 -16.48
N MET A 202 -14.81 -7.39 -15.23
CA MET A 202 -13.71 -8.18 -14.67
C MET A 202 -13.75 -9.62 -15.19
N ASN A 203 -12.59 -10.22 -15.44
CA ASN A 203 -12.47 -11.65 -15.66
C ASN A 203 -11.92 -12.32 -14.40
N PHE A 204 -12.35 -13.55 -14.11
CA PHE A 204 -11.86 -14.31 -12.96
C PHE A 204 -11.18 -15.62 -13.38
N LEU A 205 -10.00 -15.84 -12.83
CA LEU A 205 -9.20 -17.04 -12.96
C LEU A 205 -9.01 -17.64 -11.56
N LEU A 206 -10.06 -18.32 -11.11
CA LEU A 206 -10.11 -18.96 -9.78
C LEU A 206 -9.43 -20.32 -9.80
N GLU A 207 -9.05 -20.80 -8.62
CA GLU A 207 -8.27 -22.03 -8.43
C GLU A 207 -6.98 -22.07 -9.27
N LYS A 208 -6.42 -20.89 -9.58
CA LYS A 208 -5.17 -20.75 -10.34
C LYS A 208 -4.02 -20.43 -9.41
N VAL A 209 -2.97 -21.24 -9.53
CA VAL A 209 -1.72 -21.06 -8.79
C VAL A 209 -0.65 -20.57 -9.76
N THR A 210 -0.23 -19.32 -9.61
CA THR A 210 0.85 -18.73 -10.40
C THR A 210 2.17 -19.44 -10.12
N ASP A 211 2.84 -19.92 -11.18
CA ASP A 211 4.14 -20.57 -11.13
C ASP A 211 5.27 -19.57 -11.37
N GLU A 212 5.13 -18.73 -12.40
CA GLU A 212 6.09 -17.66 -12.73
C GLU A 212 5.43 -16.51 -13.48
N ILE A 213 6.08 -15.35 -13.42
CA ILE A 213 5.78 -14.18 -14.25
C ILE A 213 6.71 -14.23 -15.48
N ILE A 214 6.13 -14.41 -16.66
CA ILE A 214 6.87 -14.61 -17.91
C ILE A 214 7.22 -13.28 -18.59
N GLY A 215 8.23 -13.33 -19.46
CA GLY A 215 8.81 -12.20 -20.19
C GLY A 215 10.31 -12.04 -19.90
N GLU A 216 11.05 -11.32 -20.76
CA GLU A 216 12.49 -11.15 -20.57
C GLU A 216 12.80 -10.12 -19.48
N THR A 217 12.72 -8.83 -19.81
CA THR A 217 12.96 -7.72 -18.86
C THR A 217 11.68 -7.26 -18.17
N ARG A 218 10.56 -7.32 -18.88
CA ARG A 218 9.25 -6.83 -18.48
C ARG A 218 8.26 -7.97 -18.45
N VAL A 219 7.18 -7.83 -17.69
CA VAL A 219 6.08 -8.80 -17.73
C VAL A 219 5.40 -8.84 -19.10
N GLU A 220 5.20 -10.04 -19.61
CA GLU A 220 4.42 -10.34 -20.82
C GLU A 220 3.23 -11.27 -20.52
N GLY A 221 3.19 -11.84 -19.31
CA GLY A 221 2.14 -12.75 -18.88
C GLY A 221 2.43 -13.47 -17.58
N LEU A 222 1.56 -14.43 -17.27
CA LEU A 222 1.74 -15.39 -16.18
C LEU A 222 1.70 -16.81 -16.73
N ARG A 223 2.51 -17.69 -16.13
CA ARG A 223 2.36 -19.15 -16.25
C ARG A 223 1.83 -19.71 -14.94
N PHE A 224 0.89 -20.65 -15.04
CA PHE A 224 0.29 -21.34 -13.91
C PHE A 224 0.88 -22.75 -13.73
N LYS A 225 0.71 -23.32 -12.53
CA LYS A 225 1.18 -24.68 -12.20
C LYS A 225 0.57 -25.80 -13.04
N ASP A 226 -0.60 -25.57 -13.64
CA ASP A 226 -1.24 -26.51 -14.57
C ASP A 226 -0.71 -26.40 -16.01
N GLY A 227 0.27 -25.52 -16.25
CA GLY A 227 0.90 -25.29 -17.54
C GLY A 227 0.14 -24.30 -18.44
N SER A 228 -1.02 -23.82 -18.03
CA SER A 228 -1.72 -22.75 -18.75
C SER A 228 -1.03 -21.40 -18.59
N GLU A 229 -1.22 -20.50 -19.55
CA GLU A 229 -0.63 -19.17 -19.57
C GLU A 229 -1.67 -18.12 -19.92
N ILE A 230 -1.45 -16.90 -19.45
CA ILE A 230 -2.22 -15.70 -19.83
C ILE A 230 -1.29 -14.55 -20.16
N GLN A 231 -1.71 -13.68 -21.07
CA GLN A 231 -0.95 -12.48 -21.43
C GLN A 231 -1.27 -11.34 -20.46
N ALA A 232 -0.25 -10.58 -20.07
CA ALA A 232 -0.39 -9.44 -19.17
C ALA A 232 0.73 -8.44 -19.42
N ASP A 233 0.38 -7.16 -19.51
CA ASP A 233 1.34 -6.06 -19.61
C ASP A 233 1.72 -5.49 -18.22
N ALA A 234 0.86 -5.72 -17.24
CA ALA A 234 1.02 -5.31 -15.85
C ALA A 234 0.54 -6.42 -14.90
N VAL A 235 1.23 -6.59 -13.77
CA VAL A 235 0.83 -7.48 -12.69
C VAL A 235 0.74 -6.70 -11.39
N ILE A 236 -0.44 -6.68 -10.77
CA ILE A 236 -0.66 -6.09 -9.46
C ILE A 236 -0.62 -7.19 -8.40
N MET A 237 0.36 -7.13 -7.51
CA MET A 237 0.59 -8.14 -6.48
C MET A 237 -0.18 -7.79 -5.20
N LEU A 238 -1.26 -8.52 -4.90
CA LEU A 238 -2.14 -8.30 -3.75
C LEU A 238 -2.46 -9.64 -3.04
N SER A 239 -1.40 -10.33 -2.60
CA SER A 239 -1.45 -11.68 -2.04
C SER A 239 -1.27 -11.75 -0.51
N GLY A 240 -1.41 -10.62 0.19
CA GLY A 240 -1.18 -10.46 1.64
C GLY A 240 -2.41 -10.10 2.45
#